data_AF-A0AAV2AZ70-F1
#
_entry.id   AF-A0AAV2AZ70-F1
#
_cell.length_a   1.000
_cell.length_b   1.000
_cell.length_c   1.000
_cell.angle_alpha   90.00
_cell.angle_beta   90.00
_cell.angle_gamma   90.00
#
_symmetry.space_group_name_H-M   'P 1'
#
loop_
_entity.id
_entity.type
_entity.pdbx_description
1 polymer ?
#
loop_
_entity_poly.entity_id
_entity_poly.type
_entity_poly.pdbx_seq_one_letter_code
_entity_poly.pdbx_strand_id
1 'polypeptide(L)' 'MAALSGSTAGILGLTGLLGFAFYVFSAIILWLFLLGKAGAKWEKYFRSRTQLLTSGFFGGLITYILFWTFLYGMVHVY' A
#
# COMPACT_ATOMS: atom_id res chain seq x y z
N MET A 1 -0.01 -4.91 -4.48
CA MET A 1 0.74 -3.74 -3.96
C MET A 1 0.93 -3.79 -2.45
N ALA A 2 -0.05 -4.22 -1.64
CA ALA A 2 0.11 -4.36 -0.19
C ALA A 2 1.24 -5.34 0.22
N ALA A 3 1.28 -6.54 -0.37
CA ALA A 3 2.36 -7.50 -0.12
C ALA A 3 3.74 -6.95 -0.53
N LEU A 4 3.85 -6.39 -1.75
CA LEU A 4 5.10 -5.83 -2.27
C LEU A 4 5.64 -4.68 -1.42
N SER A 5 4.78 -3.72 -1.05
CA SER A 5 5.18 -2.59 -0.18
C SER A 5 5.53 -3.06 1.24
N GLY A 6 4.84 -4.07 1.76
CA GLY A 6 5.18 -4.72 3.04
C GLY A 6 6.55 -5.40 2.97
N SER A 7 6.83 -6.09 1.87
CA SER A 7 8.13 -6.71 1.65
C SER A 7 9.26 -5.70 1.58
N THR A 8 9.07 -4.59 0.84
CA THR A 8 10.08 -3.54 0.75
C THR A 8 10.33 -2.87 2.10
N ALA A 9 9.27 -2.61 2.88
CA ALA A 9 9.41 -2.04 4.22
C ALA A 9 10.11 -2.99 5.21
N GLY A 10 9.85 -4.30 5.11
CA GLY A 10 10.51 -5.33 5.91
C GLY A 10 11.99 -5.49 5.60
N ILE A 11 12.36 -5.49 4.31
CA ILE A 11 13.76 -5.57 3.87
C ILE A 11 14.54 -4.32 4.27
N LEU A 12 13.94 -3.12 4.11
CA LEU A 12 14.58 -1.86 4.50
C LEU A 12 14.70 -1.67 6.02
N GLY A 13 14.07 -2.52 6.83
CA GLY A 13 14.15 -2.41 8.30
C GLY A 13 13.41 -1.20 8.88
N LEU A 14 12.51 -0.57 8.12
CA LEU A 14 11.74 0.58 8.59
C LEU A 14 10.79 0.13 9.70
N THR A 15 10.99 0.62 10.92
CA THR A 15 10.19 0.25 12.11
C THR A 15 9.24 1.37 12.54
N GLY A 16 8.15 1.00 13.21
CA GLY A 16 7.22 1.95 13.84
C GLY A 16 6.49 2.86 12.84
N LEU A 17 6.58 4.17 13.07
CA LEU A 17 5.83 5.19 12.33
C LEU A 17 6.22 5.26 10.84
N LEU A 18 7.48 4.98 10.52
CA LEU A 18 7.99 5.09 9.15
C LEU A 18 7.45 3.99 8.23
N GLY A 19 7.28 2.75 8.74
CA GLY A 19 6.63 1.69 7.98
C GLY A 19 5.16 2.02 7.67
N PHE A 20 4.45 2.55 8.65
CA PHE A 20 3.06 2.99 8.45
C PHE A 20 2.96 4.15 7.43
N ALA A 21 3.88 5.11 7.49
CA ALA A 21 3.96 6.19 6.50
C ALA A 21 4.23 5.65 5.08
N PHE A 22 5.11 4.64 4.96
CA PHE A 22 5.40 3.99 3.68
C PHE A 22 4.18 3.28 3.10
N TYR A 23 3.34 2.65 3.93
CA TYR A 23 2.09 2.06 3.49
C TYR A 23 1.14 3.10 2.88
N VAL A 24 0.90 4.21 3.61
CA VAL A 24 0.06 5.32 3.12
C VAL A 24 0.60 5.91 1.83
N PHE A 25 1.92 6.13 1.76
CA PHE A 25 2.59 6.63 0.57
C PHE A 25 2.39 5.70 -0.64
N SER A 26 2.56 4.38 -0.44
CA SER A 26 2.35 3.39 -1.50
C SER A 26 0.89 3.35 -1.99
N ALA A 27 -0.08 3.55 -1.08
CA ALA A 27 -1.49 3.61 -1.41
C ALA A 27 -1.84 4.86 -2.23
N ILE A 28 -1.25 6.02 -1.90
CA ILE A 28 -1.41 7.27 -2.65
C ILE A 28 -0.81 7.13 -4.05
N ILE A 29 0.39 6.56 -4.18
CA ILE A 29 1.01 6.31 -5.49
C ILE A 29 0.10 5.44 -6.36
N LEU A 30 -0.44 4.36 -5.80
CA LEU A 30 -1.34 3.45 -6.51
C LEU A 30 -2.61 4.17 -6.97
N TRP A 31 -3.17 5.02 -6.12
CA TRP A 31 -4.30 5.88 -6.46
C TRP A 31 -3.96 6.85 -7.59
N LEU A 32 -2.78 7.48 -7.56
CA LEU A 32 -2.30 8.33 -8.65
C LEU A 32 -2.08 7.56 -9.96
N PHE A 33 -1.55 6.34 -9.91
CA PHE A 33 -1.40 5.49 -11.11
C PHE A 33 -2.76 5.09 -11.71
N LEU A 34 -3.73 4.75 -10.86
CA LEU A 34 -5.11 4.51 -11.28
C LEU A 34 -5.73 5.78 -11.86
N LEU A 35 -5.42 6.93 -11.25
CA LEU A 35 -5.74 8.28 -11.72
C LEU A 35 -4.93 8.75 -12.95
N GLY A 36 -3.90 8.02 -13.38
CA GLY A 36 -3.29 8.21 -14.69
C GLY A 36 -3.98 7.33 -15.73
N LYS A 37 -4.24 6.07 -15.36
CA LYS A 37 -4.76 5.05 -16.28
C LYS A 37 -6.22 5.23 -16.69
N ALA A 38 -7.11 5.69 -15.82
CA ALA A 38 -8.52 5.80 -16.19
C ALA A 38 -8.85 7.03 -17.09
N GLY A 39 -7.89 7.94 -17.32
CA GLY A 39 -7.99 9.05 -18.29
C GLY A 39 -9.20 9.97 -18.09
N ALA A 40 -9.48 10.89 -19.02
CA ALA A 40 -10.52 11.93 -18.90
C ALA A 40 -11.97 11.44 -18.67
N LYS A 41 -12.25 10.13 -18.68
CA LYS A 41 -13.57 9.51 -18.46
C LYS A 41 -13.72 8.84 -17.08
N TRP A 42 -13.12 9.43 -16.05
CA TRP A 42 -13.21 9.02 -14.65
C TRP A 42 -14.63 8.68 -14.19
N GLU A 43 -15.61 9.51 -14.58
CA GLU A 43 -17.01 9.38 -14.18
C GLU A 43 -17.71 8.12 -14.71
N LYS A 44 -17.21 7.51 -15.79
CA LYS A 44 -17.85 6.34 -16.40
C LYS A 44 -17.44 5.02 -15.74
N TYR A 45 -16.30 5.01 -15.04
CA TYR A 45 -15.71 3.81 -14.45
C TYR A 45 -15.70 3.83 -12.91
N PHE A 46 -15.70 5.02 -12.29
CA PHE A 46 -15.61 5.15 -10.84
C PHE A 46 -16.67 6.09 -10.28
N ARG A 47 -17.55 5.53 -9.43
CA ARG A 47 -18.65 6.25 -8.76
C ARG A 47 -18.16 7.22 -7.67
N SER A 48 -16.97 6.97 -7.10
CA SER A 48 -16.32 7.86 -6.14
C SER A 48 -14.80 7.61 -6.09
N ARG A 49 -14.01 8.67 -6.16
CA ARG A 49 -12.53 8.63 -6.05
C ARG A 49 -12.08 8.19 -4.64
N THR A 50 -12.86 8.56 -3.63
CA THR A 50 -12.58 8.28 -2.22
C THR A 50 -12.92 6.85 -1.86
N GLN A 51 -14.04 6.32 -2.37
CA GLN A 51 -14.45 4.93 -2.11
C GLN A 51 -13.41 3.92 -2.62
N LEU A 52 -12.74 4.21 -3.75
CA LEU A 52 -11.66 3.38 -4.26
C LEU A 52 -10.47 3.29 -3.27
N LEU A 53 -10.11 4.45 -2.73
CA LEU A 53 -9.01 4.58 -1.77
C LEU A 53 -9.37 3.89 -0.46
N THR A 54 -10.55 4.15 0.10
CA THR A 54 -10.95 3.60 1.41
C THR A 54 -11.16 2.09 1.36
N SER A 55 -11.82 1.57 0.31
CA SER A 55 -12.07 0.12 0.18
C SER A 55 -10.79 -0.69 -0.05
N GLY A 56 -9.89 -0.21 -0.90
CA GLY A 56 -8.60 -0.86 -1.16
C GLY A 56 -7.61 -0.74 0.00
N PHE A 57 -7.65 0.37 0.73
CA PHE A 57 -6.75 0.63 1.87
C PHE A 57 -7.05 -0.30 3.05
N PHE A 58 -8.30 -0.41 3.50
CA PHE A 58 -8.61 -1.31 4.61
C PHE A 58 -8.40 -2.78 4.27
N GLY A 59 -8.68 -3.20 3.03
CA GLY A 59 -8.47 -4.58 2.58
C GLY A 59 -7.00 -4.99 2.49
N GLY A 60 -6.09 -4.05 2.21
CA GLY A 60 -4.67 -4.33 2.04
C GLY A 60 -3.83 -4.26 3.34
N LEU A 61 -4.39 -3.71 4.42
CA LEU A 61 -3.62 -3.35 5.61
C LEU A 61 -3.10 -4.58 6.37
N ILE A 62 -3.93 -5.62 6.52
CA ILE A 62 -3.51 -6.87 7.17
C ILE A 62 -2.39 -7.55 6.38
N THR A 63 -2.55 -7.65 5.06
CA THR A 63 -1.52 -8.27 4.19
C THR A 63 -0.21 -7.48 4.23
N TYR A 64 -0.26 -6.16 4.27
CA TYR A 64 0.94 -5.32 4.41
C TYR A 64 1.69 -5.64 5.71
N ILE A 65 0.99 -5.64 6.86
CA ILE A 65 1.59 -5.91 8.17
C ILE A 65 2.21 -7.31 8.19
N LEU A 66 1.50 -8.32 7.64
CA LEU A 66 1.97 -9.70 7.57
C LEU A 66 3.33 -9.83 6.85
N PHE A 67 3.44 -9.24 5.65
CA PHE A 67 4.69 -9.26 4.87
C PHE A 67 5.79 -8.42 5.51
N TRP A 68 5.43 -7.29 6.12
CA TRP A 68 6.37 -6.41 6.81
C TRP A 68 7.04 -7.11 7.99
N THR A 69 6.26 -7.71 8.91
CA THR A 69 6.81 -8.42 10.07
C THR A 69 7.53 -9.70 9.68
N PHE A 70 7.02 -10.42 8.68
CA PHE A 70 7.63 -11.67 8.20
C PHE A 70 9.03 -11.43 7.62
N LEU A 71 9.18 -10.48 6.71
CA LEU A 71 10.47 -10.17 6.10
C LEU A 71 11.42 -9.44 7.05
N TYR A 72 10.90 -8.60 7.92
CA TYR A 72 11.72 -8.00 8.98
C TYR A 72 12.33 -9.10 9.88
N GLY A 73 11.55 -10.09 10.28
CA GLY A 73 12.02 -11.26 11.03
C GLY A 73 13.10 -12.04 10.28
N MET A 74 12.89 -12.33 8.99
CA MET A 74 13.88 -13.09 8.20
C MET A 74 15.19 -12.35 7.92
N VAL A 75 15.18 -11.01 7.82
CA VAL A 75 16.38 -10.24 7.42
C VAL A 75 17.14 -9.69 8.63
N HIS A 76 16.44 -9.35 9.72
CA HIS A 76 17.05 -8.66 10.86
C HIS A 76 17.13 -9.52 12.13
N VAL A 77 16.40 -10.63 12.21
CA VAL A 77 16.40 -11.51 13.40
C VAL A 77 17.17 -12.81 13.16
N TYR A 78 17.06 -13.37 11.96
CA TYR A 78 17.81 -14.55 11.51
C TYR A 78 19.04 -14.14 10.70
#